data_AF-A0A3P8RGS0-F1
#
_entry.id   AF-A0A3P8RGS0-F1
#
_cell.length_a   1.000
_cell.length_b   1.000
_cell.length_c   1.000
_cell.angle_alpha   90.00
_cell.angle_beta   90.00
_cell.angle_gamma   90.00
#
_symmetry.space_group_name_H-M   'P 1'
#
loop_
_entity.id
_entity.type
_entity.pdbx_description
1 polymer ?
#
loop_
_entity_poly.entity_id
_entity_poly.type
_entity_poly.pdbx_seq_one_letter_code
_entity_poly.pdbx_strand_id
1 'polypeptide(L)'
;MLSVASRKQFWNSQKLCMNESAFIITVSGWRQCYKTACPHSHSPFYFSSTLQSESSFKCFFLPCSRCNSAWITAVMLRNSVFSCFVFYGVLLVLKMYVIAVITGQIRLRKKAFANPEDALRHGGLQYHREDPYVERCRRAHINDMENILPFLFLGAIYSMTGPSLWVARLHFLVFFICRVLHSVAYLLALQAPTRSVAYTLAQIPCVSMAVQILMAVKSYA
;
A
#
# COMPACT_ATOMS: atom_id res chain seq x y z
N MET A 1 18.67 -31.07 37.76
CA MET A 1 19.49 -29.90 38.15
C MET A 1 20.02 -29.20 36.90
N LEU A 2 19.25 -28.24 36.38
CA LEU A 2 19.77 -27.09 35.63
C LEU A 2 19.08 -25.86 36.24
N SER A 3 19.91 -24.95 36.73
CA SER A 3 19.63 -24.03 37.83
C SER A 3 18.61 -22.92 37.47
N VAL A 4 17.73 -22.64 38.44
CA VAL A 4 16.77 -21.52 38.50
C VAL A 4 17.46 -20.14 38.34
N ALA A 5 18.78 -20.07 38.50
CA ALA A 5 19.58 -18.85 38.29
C ALA A 5 19.56 -18.34 36.83
N SER A 6 19.48 -19.22 35.82
CA SER A 6 19.55 -18.81 34.40
C SER A 6 18.29 -18.08 33.92
N ARG A 7 17.12 -18.36 34.54
CA ARG A 7 15.84 -17.73 34.15
C ARG A 7 15.67 -16.31 34.72
N LYS A 8 16.24 -15.99 35.89
CA LYS A 8 16.19 -14.63 36.46
C LYS A 8 17.08 -13.64 35.70
N GLN A 9 18.21 -14.09 35.15
CA GLN A 9 19.10 -13.24 34.37
C GLN A 9 18.48 -12.82 33.04
N PHE A 10 17.69 -13.69 32.41
CA PHE A 10 16.96 -13.36 31.18
C PHE A 10 15.88 -12.28 31.39
N TRP A 11 15.16 -12.35 32.51
CA TRP A 11 14.10 -11.37 32.83
C TRP A 11 14.64 -10.03 33.36
N ASN A 12 15.79 -10.01 34.05
CA ASN A 12 16.39 -8.75 34.52
C ASN A 12 17.04 -7.95 33.37
N SER A 13 17.58 -8.61 32.34
CA SER A 13 18.09 -7.89 31.16
C SER A 13 16.99 -7.28 30.28
N GLN A 14 15.77 -7.86 30.26
CA GLN A 14 14.64 -7.25 29.55
C GLN A 14 14.04 -6.04 30.28
N LYS A 15 14.06 -6.02 31.63
CA LYS A 15 13.55 -4.87 32.41
C LYS A 15 14.43 -3.62 32.31
N LEU A 16 15.73 -3.77 32.06
CA LEU A 16 16.63 -2.63 31.86
C LEU A 16 16.46 -1.96 30.47
N CYS A 17 15.91 -2.66 29.47
CA CYS A 17 15.63 -2.07 28.15
C CYS A 17 14.24 -1.42 28.04
N MET A 18 13.35 -1.59 29.03
CA MET A 18 11.97 -1.08 28.94
C MET A 18 11.73 0.24 29.70
N ASN A 19 12.74 0.79 30.39
CA ASN A 19 12.56 1.99 31.22
C ASN A 19 13.20 3.30 30.69
N GLU A 20 13.82 3.31 29.50
CA GLU A 20 14.42 4.52 28.92
C GLU A 20 14.02 4.80 27.46
N SER A 21 12.82 4.41 27.03
CA SER A 21 12.37 4.77 25.68
C SER A 21 10.90 5.17 25.66
N ALA A 22 10.60 6.18 26.47
CA ALA A 22 9.52 7.10 26.17
C ALA A 22 9.87 7.85 24.87
N PHE A 23 9.07 7.61 23.83
CA PHE A 23 8.68 8.63 22.86
C PHE A 23 9.81 9.39 22.15
N ILE A 24 10.50 8.80 21.16
CA ILE A 24 10.91 9.43 19.89
C ILE A 24 11.20 8.30 18.88
N ILE A 25 10.47 8.23 17.76
CA ILE A 25 10.78 7.34 16.64
C ILE A 25 11.89 8.00 15.80
N THR A 26 13.14 7.59 15.98
CA THR A 26 14.26 7.94 15.09
C THR A 26 14.58 6.79 14.14
N VAL A 27 14.71 7.16 12.86
CA VAL A 27 14.93 6.27 11.72
C VAL A 27 16.43 5.94 11.60
N SER A 28 16.93 4.98 12.37
CA SER A 28 18.37 4.64 12.35
C SER A 28 18.72 3.14 12.44
N GLY A 29 17.74 2.24 12.41
CA GLY A 29 17.96 0.79 12.58
C GLY A 29 18.27 -0.05 11.33
N TRP A 30 18.30 0.52 10.11
CA TRP A 30 18.34 -0.27 8.87
C TRP A 30 19.73 -0.45 8.22
N ARG A 31 20.82 -0.05 8.89
CA ARG A 31 22.14 0.12 8.25
C ARG A 31 23.17 -0.98 8.49
N GLN A 32 22.77 -2.20 8.86
CA GLN A 32 23.72 -3.25 9.24
C GLN A 32 23.52 -4.60 8.52
N CYS A 33 23.31 -4.61 7.20
CA CYS A 33 23.28 -5.88 6.43
C CYS A 33 23.86 -5.80 4.99
N TYR A 34 24.91 -5.00 4.75
CA TYR A 34 25.56 -4.92 3.42
C TYR A 34 27.10 -4.85 3.49
N LYS A 35 27.73 -5.65 4.36
CA LYS A 35 29.21 -5.77 4.37
C LYS A 35 29.64 -7.23 4.44
N THR A 36 29.43 -7.98 3.37
CA THR A 36 30.18 -9.22 3.08
C THR A 36 30.00 -9.58 1.61
N ALA A 37 30.87 -9.07 0.72
CA ALA A 37 31.28 -9.72 -0.53
C ALA A 37 32.24 -8.80 -1.31
N CYS A 38 33.55 -8.93 -1.08
CA CYS A 38 34.56 -8.60 -2.09
C CYS A 38 35.70 -9.62 -1.91
N PRO A 39 35.94 -10.52 -2.87
CA PRO A 39 37.07 -11.44 -2.81
C PRO A 39 38.36 -10.74 -3.27
N HIS A 40 39.46 -11.19 -2.68
CA HIS A 40 40.84 -10.83 -3.01
C HIS A 40 41.21 -11.15 -4.48
N SER A 41 42.00 -10.29 -5.11
CA SER A 41 42.92 -10.67 -6.19
C SER A 41 44.16 -9.78 -6.19
N HIS A 42 45.32 -10.42 -6.18
CA HIS A 42 46.67 -9.87 -6.08
C HIS A 42 47.26 -9.42 -7.45
N SER A 43 48.17 -8.44 -7.35
CA SER A 43 49.43 -8.22 -8.12
C SER A 43 49.35 -7.65 -9.58
N PRO A 44 50.49 -7.22 -10.21
CA PRO A 44 51.00 -5.85 -10.09
C PRO A 44 51.54 -5.19 -11.41
N PHE A 45 51.91 -3.90 -11.30
CA PHE A 45 52.93 -3.18 -12.10
C PHE A 45 52.67 -2.76 -13.57
N TYR A 46 53.44 -1.71 -13.94
CA TYR A 46 53.66 -0.99 -15.22
C TYR A 46 52.74 0.20 -15.54
N PHE A 47 53.18 1.31 -16.13
CA PHE A 47 54.41 2.13 -16.17
C PHE A 47 54.06 3.27 -17.15
N SER A 48 54.32 4.54 -16.78
CA SER A 48 54.44 5.73 -17.67
C SER A 48 53.24 6.09 -18.57
N SER A 49 53.03 7.32 -19.00
CA SER A 49 53.58 8.65 -18.70
C SER A 49 52.66 9.63 -19.43
N THR A 50 52.78 10.90 -19.03
CA THR A 50 52.58 12.10 -19.87
C THR A 50 51.17 12.63 -20.17
N LEU A 51 51.04 13.94 -19.89
CA LEU A 51 50.07 14.95 -20.36
C LEU A 51 48.72 14.94 -19.61
N GLN A 52 48.21 16.03 -19.05
CA GLN A 52 48.46 17.44 -19.30
C GLN A 52 47.94 18.28 -18.11
N SER A 53 48.74 19.27 -17.70
CA SER A 53 48.39 20.63 -17.22
C SER A 53 46.98 20.90 -16.67
N GLU A 54 47.00 21.41 -15.42
CA GLU A 54 46.24 22.56 -14.87
C GLU A 54 44.72 22.59 -15.03
N SER A 55 43.92 23.07 -14.09
CA SER A 55 44.07 23.51 -12.71
C SER A 55 42.64 23.86 -12.28
N SER A 56 42.34 23.69 -11.00
CA SER A 56 41.27 24.40 -10.30
C SER A 56 39.82 24.08 -10.72
N PHE A 57 39.06 23.45 -9.83
CA PHE A 57 38.03 24.16 -9.07
C PHE A 57 37.25 23.16 -8.21
N LYS A 58 37.42 23.33 -6.90
CA LYS A 58 36.44 23.10 -5.84
C LYS A 58 35.95 21.67 -5.64
N CYS A 59 36.41 21.11 -4.51
CA CYS A 59 35.57 20.32 -3.62
C CYS A 59 34.12 20.85 -3.62
N PHE A 60 33.22 20.13 -4.25
CA PHE A 60 31.82 20.11 -3.81
C PHE A 60 31.62 18.80 -3.08
N PHE A 61 31.95 18.81 -1.79
CA PHE A 61 31.34 17.90 -0.83
C PHE A 61 29.83 18.16 -0.86
N LEU A 62 29.10 17.44 -1.72
CA LEU A 62 27.68 17.20 -1.48
C LEU A 62 27.54 15.88 -0.71
N PRO A 63 26.90 15.89 0.46
CA PRO A 63 26.54 14.67 1.13
C PRO A 63 25.48 13.96 0.27
N CYS A 64 25.88 12.91 -0.43
CA CYS A 64 24.96 11.97 -1.08
C CYS A 64 24.24 11.15 0.01
N SER A 65 23.27 11.78 0.67
CA SER A 65 22.38 11.12 1.63
C SER A 65 20.90 11.34 1.30
N ARG A 66 20.58 11.98 0.16
CA ARG A 66 19.20 12.27 -0.28
C ARG A 66 18.87 11.70 -1.67
N CYS A 67 19.49 10.58 -2.03
CA CYS A 67 19.51 10.06 -3.41
C CYS A 67 18.76 8.73 -3.62
N ASN A 68 17.82 8.32 -2.75
CA ASN A 68 17.13 7.04 -2.95
C ASN A 68 15.62 7.14 -3.19
N SER A 69 14.88 8.09 -2.59
CA SER A 69 13.42 8.16 -2.77
C SER A 69 12.99 8.95 -4.01
N ALA A 70 13.71 10.03 -4.35
CA ALA A 70 13.35 10.90 -5.48
C ALA A 70 13.55 10.22 -6.85
N TRP A 71 14.60 9.40 -7.00
CA TRP A 71 14.90 8.71 -8.26
C TRP A 71 13.94 7.57 -8.56
N ILE A 72 13.50 6.80 -7.56
CA ILE A 72 12.50 5.73 -7.73
C ILE A 72 11.16 6.33 -8.18
N THR A 73 10.76 7.44 -7.53
CA THR A 73 9.54 8.18 -7.87
C THR A 73 9.61 8.72 -9.30
N ALA A 74 10.77 9.24 -9.71
CA ALA A 74 11.00 9.75 -11.06
C ALA A 74 11.01 8.63 -12.12
N VAL A 75 11.53 7.44 -11.83
CA VAL A 75 11.61 6.34 -12.82
C VAL A 75 10.23 5.76 -13.14
N MET A 76 9.39 5.51 -12.12
CA MET A 76 8.07 4.90 -12.30
C MET A 76 7.02 5.90 -12.81
N LEU A 77 7.07 7.17 -12.41
CA LEU A 77 6.11 8.20 -12.85
C LEU A 77 6.40 8.78 -14.24
N ARG A 78 7.49 8.37 -14.91
CA ARG A 78 7.75 8.76 -16.31
C ARG A 78 6.67 8.25 -17.28
N ASN A 79 6.05 7.12 -16.98
CA ASN A 79 4.91 6.65 -17.77
C ASN A 79 3.64 7.38 -17.32
N SER A 80 3.12 8.24 -18.19
CA SER A 80 1.91 9.03 -17.95
C SER A 80 0.69 8.17 -17.62
N VAL A 81 0.59 6.97 -18.20
CA VAL A 81 -0.47 6.00 -17.91
C VAL A 81 -0.33 5.46 -16.50
N PHE A 82 0.87 5.03 -16.11
CA PHE A 82 1.12 4.48 -14.78
C PHE A 82 0.91 5.53 -13.69
N SER A 83 1.35 6.77 -13.91
CA SER A 83 1.08 7.89 -13.00
C SER A 83 -0.43 8.13 -12.81
N CYS A 84 -1.19 8.09 -13.91
CA CYS A 84 -2.64 8.19 -13.87
C CYS A 84 -3.29 7.02 -13.10
N PHE A 85 -2.80 5.79 -13.31
CA PHE A 85 -3.25 4.61 -12.57
C PHE A 85 -3.00 4.75 -11.08
N VAL A 86 -1.77 5.14 -10.67
CA VAL A 86 -1.41 5.33 -9.25
C VAL A 86 -2.30 6.37 -8.60
N PHE A 87 -2.60 7.48 -9.28
CA PHE A 87 -3.51 8.51 -8.75
C PHE A 87 -4.90 7.94 -8.42
N TYR A 88 -5.55 7.28 -9.38
CA TYR A 88 -6.88 6.69 -9.14
C TYR A 88 -6.83 5.49 -8.18
N GLY A 89 -5.76 4.69 -8.22
CA GLY A 89 -5.53 3.58 -7.31
C GLY A 89 -5.45 4.03 -5.85
N VAL A 90 -4.69 5.09 -5.57
CA VAL A 90 -4.60 5.67 -4.22
C VAL A 90 -5.95 6.23 -3.76
N LEU A 91 -6.72 6.89 -4.64
CA LEU A 91 -8.06 7.37 -4.30
C LEU A 91 -9.03 6.24 -3.94
N LEU A 92 -8.96 5.10 -4.65
CA LEU A 92 -9.75 3.91 -4.33
C LEU A 92 -9.38 3.29 -2.98
N VAL A 93 -8.08 3.19 -2.69
CA VAL A 93 -7.58 2.72 -1.38
C VAL A 93 -8.01 3.66 -0.26
N LEU A 94 -7.90 4.97 -0.47
CA LEU A 94 -8.35 5.97 0.49
C LEU A 94 -9.86 5.82 0.78
N LYS A 95 -10.67 5.58 -0.25
CA LYS A 95 -12.10 5.29 -0.09
C LYS A 95 -12.35 4.05 0.77
N MET A 96 -11.57 2.98 0.61
CA MET A 96 -11.69 1.78 1.46
C MET A 96 -11.40 2.11 2.92
N TYR A 97 -10.37 2.92 3.20
CA TYR A 97 -10.09 3.39 4.56
C TYR A 97 -11.23 4.23 5.13
N VAL A 98 -11.82 5.13 4.33
CA VAL A 98 -12.99 5.91 4.75
C VAL A 98 -14.14 4.99 5.17
N ILE A 99 -14.43 3.94 4.42
CA ILE A 99 -15.51 2.98 4.76
C ILE A 99 -15.15 2.18 6.03
N ALA A 100 -13.89 1.81 6.22
CA ALA A 100 -13.43 1.15 7.44
C ALA A 100 -13.65 2.04 8.68
N VAL A 101 -13.26 3.32 8.59
CA VAL A 101 -13.46 4.30 9.66
C VAL A 101 -14.96 4.52 9.94
N ILE A 102 -15.77 4.70 8.89
CA ILE A 102 -17.23 4.83 9.03
C ILE A 102 -17.82 3.62 9.76
N THR A 103 -17.40 2.41 9.40
CA THR A 103 -17.86 1.17 10.06
C THR A 103 -17.53 1.17 11.54
N GLY A 104 -16.30 1.54 11.92
CA GLY A 104 -15.88 1.65 13.32
C GLY A 104 -16.70 2.70 14.10
N GLN A 105 -16.92 3.88 13.52
CA GLN A 105 -17.73 4.93 14.13
C GLN A 105 -19.19 4.50 14.33
N ILE A 106 -19.77 3.76 13.39
CA ILE A 106 -21.13 3.23 13.51
C ILE A 106 -21.22 2.20 14.64
N ARG A 107 -20.22 1.30 14.78
CA ARG A 107 -20.18 0.33 15.89
C ARG A 107 -20.20 1.02 17.25
N LEU A 108 -19.43 2.09 17.39
CA LEU A 108 -19.41 2.92 18.61
C LEU A 108 -20.75 3.63 18.84
N ARG A 109 -21.31 4.29 17.82
CA ARG A 109 -22.59 5.03 17.93
C ARG A 109 -23.79 4.13 18.22
N LYS A 110 -23.83 2.94 17.62
CA LYS A 110 -24.93 1.97 17.78
C LYS A 110 -24.72 1.00 18.94
N LYS A 111 -23.54 1.02 19.57
CA LYS A 111 -23.09 0.03 20.57
C LYS A 111 -23.40 -1.39 20.12
N ALA A 112 -22.81 -1.74 18.98
CA ALA A 112 -22.95 -3.05 18.34
C ALA A 112 -21.55 -3.56 17.97
N PHE A 113 -20.97 -4.32 18.89
CA PHE A 113 -19.61 -4.82 18.79
C PHE A 113 -19.61 -6.29 18.36
N ALA A 114 -18.63 -6.66 17.53
CA ALA A 114 -18.48 -8.03 17.06
C ALA A 114 -17.79 -8.93 18.09
N ASN A 115 -17.02 -8.35 18.99
CA ASN A 115 -16.26 -9.11 19.98
C ASN A 115 -16.75 -8.79 21.41
N PRO A 116 -16.77 -9.78 22.31
CA PRO A 116 -17.26 -9.60 23.69
C PRO A 116 -16.39 -8.66 24.52
N GLU A 117 -15.08 -8.61 24.30
CA GLU A 117 -14.15 -7.72 25.00
C GLU A 117 -14.42 -6.23 24.70
N ASP A 118 -14.74 -5.91 23.44
CA ASP A 118 -15.12 -4.55 23.03
C ASP A 118 -16.45 -4.14 23.65
N ALA A 119 -17.41 -5.08 23.70
CA ALA A 119 -18.70 -4.86 24.33
C ALA A 119 -18.56 -4.57 25.83
N LEU A 120 -17.74 -5.35 26.54
CA LEU A 120 -17.44 -5.14 27.95
C LEU A 120 -16.77 -3.78 28.19
N ARG A 121 -15.82 -3.39 27.34
CA ARG A 121 -15.14 -2.07 27.42
C ARG A 121 -16.10 -0.90 27.23
N HIS A 122 -17.17 -1.07 26.45
CA HIS A 122 -18.09 -0.01 26.05
C HIS A 122 -19.50 -0.11 26.69
N GLY A 123 -19.65 -0.90 27.76
CA GLY A 123 -20.79 -0.83 28.68
C GLY A 123 -21.47 -2.16 29.03
N GLY A 124 -21.01 -3.29 28.48
CA GLY A 124 -21.43 -4.63 28.88
C GLY A 124 -21.72 -5.60 27.73
N LEU A 125 -21.83 -6.90 28.05
CA LEU A 125 -22.03 -8.00 27.09
C LEU A 125 -23.32 -7.87 26.26
N GLN A 126 -24.31 -7.11 26.71
CA GLN A 126 -25.52 -6.83 25.93
C GLN A 126 -25.25 -6.09 24.61
N TYR A 127 -24.08 -5.47 24.47
CA TYR A 127 -23.64 -4.80 23.24
C TYR A 127 -22.83 -5.71 22.29
N HIS A 128 -22.58 -6.96 22.69
CA HIS A 128 -22.10 -8.00 21.78
C HIS A 128 -23.28 -8.50 20.96
N ARG A 129 -23.58 -7.77 19.89
CA ARG A 129 -24.76 -7.96 19.05
C ARG A 129 -24.50 -7.49 17.64
N GLU A 130 -25.25 -8.05 16.71
CA GLU A 130 -25.26 -7.60 15.33
C GLU A 130 -26.21 -6.42 15.14
N ASP A 131 -25.81 -5.47 14.29
CA ASP A 131 -26.65 -4.36 13.85
C ASP A 131 -26.77 -4.40 12.32
N PRO A 132 -27.98 -4.32 11.75
CA PRO A 132 -28.17 -4.41 10.30
C PRO A 132 -27.42 -3.34 9.49
N TYR A 133 -27.17 -2.17 10.08
CA TYR A 133 -26.46 -1.07 9.42
C TYR A 133 -24.94 -1.26 9.51
N VAL A 134 -24.43 -1.79 10.63
CA VAL A 134 -23.02 -2.24 10.73
C VAL A 134 -22.73 -3.33 9.69
N GLU A 135 -23.62 -4.32 9.57
CA GLU A 135 -23.45 -5.42 8.61
C GLU A 135 -23.55 -4.94 7.16
N ARG A 136 -24.37 -3.92 6.90
CA ARG A 136 -24.40 -3.22 5.61
C ARG A 136 -23.06 -2.56 5.30
N CYS A 137 -22.44 -1.86 6.24
CA CYS A 137 -21.12 -1.26 6.04
C CYS A 137 -20.04 -2.32 5.82
N ARG A 138 -20.10 -3.44 6.56
CA ARG A 138 -19.20 -4.59 6.38
C ARG A 138 -19.31 -5.16 4.95
N ARG A 139 -20.52 -5.40 4.46
CA ARG A 139 -20.74 -5.90 3.09
C ARG A 139 -20.27 -4.91 2.02
N ALA A 140 -20.44 -3.61 2.23
CA ALA A 140 -19.89 -2.60 1.33
C ALA A 140 -18.36 -2.68 1.24
N HIS A 141 -17.69 -2.84 2.38
CA HIS A 141 -16.23 -2.98 2.43
C HIS A 141 -15.74 -4.30 1.82
N ILE A 142 -16.41 -5.42 2.08
CA ILE A 142 -16.08 -6.70 1.44
C ILE A 142 -16.19 -6.59 -0.08
N ASN A 143 -17.28 -6.00 -0.59
CA ASN A 143 -17.42 -5.80 -2.02
C ASN A 143 -16.33 -4.88 -2.58
N ASP A 144 -15.86 -3.90 -1.82
CA ASP A 144 -14.69 -3.11 -2.22
C ASP A 144 -13.42 -3.95 -2.32
N MET A 145 -13.14 -4.84 -1.37
CA MET A 145 -11.99 -5.74 -1.45
C MET A 145 -12.07 -6.66 -2.68
N GLU A 146 -13.22 -7.27 -2.92
CA GLU A 146 -13.46 -8.18 -4.04
C GLU A 146 -13.27 -7.53 -5.42
N ASN A 147 -13.39 -6.20 -5.53
CA ASN A 147 -13.40 -5.50 -6.81
C ASN A 147 -12.19 -4.58 -7.00
N ILE A 148 -11.80 -3.85 -5.95
CA ILE A 148 -10.67 -2.92 -6.02
C ILE A 148 -9.36 -3.70 -6.06
N LEU A 149 -9.21 -4.81 -5.33
CA LEU A 149 -7.96 -5.58 -5.36
C LEU A 149 -7.67 -6.16 -6.76
N PRO A 150 -8.62 -6.82 -7.45
CA PRO A 150 -8.40 -7.25 -8.83
C PRO A 150 -8.16 -6.07 -9.78
N PHE A 151 -8.85 -4.94 -9.60
CA PHE A 151 -8.63 -3.75 -10.43
C PHE A 151 -7.22 -3.17 -10.24
N LEU A 152 -6.69 -3.12 -9.02
CA LEU A 152 -5.33 -2.65 -8.77
C LEU A 152 -4.30 -3.57 -9.44
N PHE A 153 -4.53 -4.88 -9.40
CA PHE A 153 -3.67 -5.84 -10.09
C PHE A 153 -3.75 -5.69 -11.61
N LEU A 154 -4.95 -5.71 -12.18
CA LEU A 154 -5.18 -5.57 -13.62
C LEU A 154 -4.70 -4.23 -14.14
N GLY A 155 -4.97 -3.12 -13.44
CA GLY A 155 -4.59 -1.78 -13.83
C GLY A 155 -3.07 -1.56 -13.82
N ALA A 156 -2.35 -2.22 -12.90
CA ALA A 156 -0.89 -2.20 -12.89
C ALA A 156 -0.32 -2.90 -14.13
N ILE A 157 -0.80 -4.10 -14.45
CA ILE A 157 -0.38 -4.85 -15.64
C ILE A 157 -0.77 -4.09 -16.92
N TYR A 158 -2.01 -3.59 -16.99
CA TYR A 158 -2.51 -2.82 -18.12
C TYR A 158 -1.69 -1.55 -18.37
N SER A 159 -1.19 -0.89 -17.31
CA SER A 159 -0.33 0.29 -17.47
C SER A 159 1.02 -0.04 -18.12
N MET A 160 1.45 -1.30 -18.05
CA MET A 160 2.70 -1.80 -18.63
C MET A 160 2.53 -2.31 -20.07
N THR A 161 1.31 -2.53 -20.57
CA THR A 161 1.07 -2.97 -21.96
C THR A 161 1.15 -1.84 -22.99
N GLY A 162 1.45 -0.60 -22.56
CA GLY A 162 1.56 0.57 -23.42
C GLY A 162 0.23 1.03 -24.06
N PRO A 163 -0.91 1.08 -23.34
CA PRO A 163 -2.17 1.53 -23.91
C PRO A 163 -2.16 3.04 -24.18
N SER A 164 -3.11 3.51 -24.98
CA SER A 164 -3.28 4.95 -25.16
C SER A 164 -3.72 5.63 -23.85
N LEU A 165 -3.10 6.78 -23.54
CA LEU A 165 -3.34 7.50 -22.27
C LEU A 165 -4.81 7.87 -22.07
N TRP A 166 -5.48 8.31 -23.14
CA TRP A 166 -6.88 8.70 -23.11
C TRP A 166 -7.79 7.53 -22.73
N VAL A 167 -7.57 6.36 -23.35
CA VAL A 167 -8.35 5.15 -23.07
C VAL A 167 -8.11 4.66 -21.65
N ALA A 168 -6.85 4.60 -21.21
CA ALA A 168 -6.52 4.17 -19.86
C ALA A 168 -7.15 5.10 -18.80
N ARG A 169 -7.08 6.42 -19.01
CA ARG A 169 -7.72 7.39 -18.11
C ARG A 169 -9.23 7.19 -18.03
N LEU A 170 -9.90 6.92 -19.15
CA LEU A 170 -11.33 6.62 -19.15
C LEU A 170 -11.65 5.35 -18.35
N HIS A 171 -10.88 4.27 -18.51
CA HIS A 171 -11.07 3.04 -17.74
C HIS A 171 -10.98 3.29 -16.24
N PHE A 172 -9.93 4.00 -15.80
CA PHE A 172 -9.71 4.29 -14.38
C PHE A 172 -10.76 5.24 -13.81
N LEU A 173 -11.15 6.28 -14.56
CA LEU A 173 -12.16 7.24 -14.14
C LEU A 173 -13.55 6.61 -14.01
N VAL A 174 -13.97 5.84 -15.01
CA VAL A 174 -15.28 5.15 -15.00
C VAL A 174 -15.33 4.17 -13.84
N PHE A 175 -14.28 3.38 -13.64
CA PHE A 175 -14.19 2.46 -12.50
C PHE A 175 -14.30 3.24 -11.18
N PHE A 176 -13.50 4.30 -11.00
CA PHE A 176 -13.52 5.11 -9.79
C PHE A 176 -14.91 5.69 -9.47
N ILE A 177 -15.54 6.36 -10.44
CA ILE A 177 -16.87 6.97 -10.25
C ILE A 177 -17.91 5.89 -9.90
N CYS A 178 -17.93 4.78 -10.65
CA CYS A 178 -18.88 3.69 -10.39
C CYS A 178 -18.68 3.07 -9.00
N ARG A 179 -17.44 2.92 -8.53
CA ARG A 179 -17.15 2.41 -7.18
C ARG A 179 -17.53 3.39 -6.08
N VAL A 180 -17.36 4.69 -6.30
CA VAL A 180 -17.84 5.73 -5.36
C VAL A 180 -19.37 5.69 -5.29
N LEU A 181 -20.05 5.69 -6.44
CA LEU A 181 -21.51 5.59 -6.51
C LEU A 181 -22.03 4.30 -5.87
N HIS A 182 -21.36 3.17 -6.09
CA HIS A 182 -21.71 1.90 -5.47
C HIS A 182 -21.64 1.98 -3.94
N SER A 183 -20.56 2.54 -3.38
CA SER A 183 -20.42 2.72 -1.92
C SER A 183 -21.48 3.67 -1.36
N VAL A 184 -21.76 4.79 -2.03
CA VAL A 184 -22.81 5.74 -1.63
C VAL A 184 -24.18 5.08 -1.66
N ALA A 185 -24.52 4.36 -2.73
CA ALA A 185 -25.78 3.62 -2.83
C ALA A 185 -25.92 2.56 -1.73
N TYR A 186 -24.82 1.91 -1.36
CA TYR A 186 -24.80 0.92 -0.29
C TYR A 186 -25.12 1.54 1.07
N LEU A 187 -24.43 2.65 1.40
CA LEU A 187 -24.57 3.34 2.69
C LEU A 187 -25.91 4.05 2.84
N LEU A 188 -26.39 4.74 1.79
CA LEU A 188 -27.65 5.49 1.81
C LEU A 188 -28.90 4.63 1.58
N ALA A 189 -28.75 3.32 1.42
CA ALA A 189 -29.87 2.41 1.16
C ALA A 189 -30.74 2.83 -0.04
N LEU A 190 -30.11 3.32 -1.11
CA LEU A 190 -30.83 3.72 -2.31
C LEU A 190 -31.66 2.57 -2.89
N GLN A 191 -32.79 2.90 -3.49
CA GLN A 191 -33.69 1.93 -4.09
C GLN A 191 -32.95 1.14 -5.19
N ALA A 192 -33.23 -0.16 -5.25
CA ALA A 192 -32.82 -0.98 -6.38
C ALA A 192 -33.39 -0.38 -7.68
N PRO A 193 -32.63 -0.36 -8.79
CA PRO A 193 -31.45 -1.17 -9.11
C PRO A 193 -30.10 -0.41 -9.02
N THR A 194 -30.06 0.77 -8.40
CA THR A 194 -28.89 1.68 -8.41
C THR A 194 -27.56 1.00 -8.07
N ARG A 195 -27.52 0.22 -6.98
CA ARG A 195 -26.33 -0.53 -6.55
C ARG A 195 -25.87 -1.54 -7.60
N SER A 196 -26.78 -2.35 -8.13
CA SER A 196 -26.44 -3.40 -9.10
C SER A 196 -25.94 -2.81 -10.40
N VAL A 197 -26.57 -1.72 -10.86
CA VAL A 197 -26.13 -1.01 -12.08
C VAL A 197 -24.73 -0.42 -11.88
N ALA A 198 -24.47 0.26 -10.76
CA ALA A 198 -23.14 0.80 -10.46
C ALA A 198 -22.06 -0.30 -10.38
N TYR A 199 -22.39 -1.47 -9.83
CA TYR A 199 -21.51 -2.63 -9.82
C TYR A 199 -21.19 -3.11 -11.24
N THR A 200 -22.21 -3.33 -12.08
CA THR A 200 -22.02 -3.83 -13.44
C THR A 200 -21.23 -2.85 -14.31
N LEU A 201 -21.53 -1.55 -14.21
CA LEU A 201 -20.78 -0.53 -14.95
C LEU A 201 -19.31 -0.46 -14.53
N ALA A 202 -19.01 -0.72 -13.25
CA ALA A 202 -17.62 -0.82 -12.79
C ALA A 202 -16.89 -2.04 -13.37
N GLN A 203 -17.57 -3.13 -13.72
CA GLN A 203 -16.91 -4.31 -14.28
C GLN A 203 -16.49 -4.15 -15.74
N ILE A 204 -17.20 -3.30 -16.51
CA ILE A 204 -16.91 -3.08 -17.94
C ILE A 204 -15.43 -2.74 -18.18
N PRO A 205 -14.82 -1.75 -17.50
CA PRO A 205 -13.40 -1.46 -17.69
C PRO A 205 -12.49 -2.60 -17.20
N CYS A 206 -12.86 -3.36 -16.16
CA CYS A 206 -12.07 -4.51 -15.70
C CYS A 206 -12.00 -5.60 -16.76
N VAL A 207 -13.14 -5.97 -17.35
CA VAL A 207 -13.22 -6.98 -18.41
C VAL A 207 -12.46 -6.50 -19.65
N SER A 208 -12.65 -5.23 -20.04
CA SER A 208 -11.93 -4.63 -21.16
C SER A 208 -10.40 -4.69 -20.99
N MET A 209 -9.88 -4.32 -19.80
CA MET A 209 -8.45 -4.40 -19.51
C MET A 209 -7.96 -5.85 -19.53
N ALA A 210 -8.72 -6.79 -18.94
CA ALA A 210 -8.35 -8.21 -18.95
C ALA A 210 -8.24 -8.77 -20.37
N VAL A 211 -9.21 -8.47 -21.25
CA VAL A 211 -9.17 -8.88 -22.66
C VAL A 211 -7.98 -8.26 -23.38
N GLN A 212 -7.71 -6.97 -23.20
CA GLN A 212 -6.56 -6.31 -23.83
C GLN A 212 -5.22 -6.91 -23.37
N ILE A 213 -5.09 -7.22 -22.08
CA ILE A 213 -3.89 -7.90 -21.55
C ILE A 213 -3.76 -9.28 -22.19
N LEU A 214 -4.83 -10.08 -22.22
CA LEU A 214 -4.81 -11.42 -22.83
C LEU A 214 -4.42 -11.37 -24.31
N MET A 215 -4.97 -10.42 -25.07
CA MET A 215 -4.62 -10.25 -26.48
C MET A 215 -3.16 -9.82 -26.68
N ALA A 216 -2.60 -8.99 -25.79
CA ALA A 216 -1.21 -8.57 -25.85
C ALA A 216 -0.23 -9.71 -25.54
N VAL A 217 -0.61 -10.65 -24.65
CA VAL A 217 0.27 -11.77 -24.26
C VAL A 217 0.00 -13.05 -25.03
N LYS A 218 -1.09 -13.13 -25.81
CA LYS A 218 -1.52 -14.33 -26.54
C LYS A 218 -0.43 -14.93 -27.43
N SER A 219 0.46 -14.11 -28.00
CA SER A 219 1.56 -14.60 -28.86
C SER A 219 2.66 -15.34 -28.10
N TYR A 220 2.71 -15.24 -26.77
CA TYR A 220 3.72 -15.85 -25.93
C TYR A 220 3.26 -17.15 -25.23
N ALA A 221 2.00 -17.55 -25.44
CA ALA A 221 1.38 -18.76 -24.89
C ALA A 221 1.13 -19.79 -26.00
#